data_AF-A0A934PWP1-F1
#
_entry.id   AF-A0A934PWP1-F1
#
_cell.length_a   1.000
_cell.length_b   1.000
_cell.length_c   1.000
_cell.angle_alpha   90.00
_cell.angle_beta   90.00
_cell.angle_gamma   90.00
#
_symmetry.space_group_name_H-M   'P 1'
#
loop_
_entity.id
_entity.type
_entity.pdbx_description
1 polymer ?
#
loop_
_entity_poly.entity_id
_entity_poly.type
_entity_poly.pdbx_seq_one_letter_code
_entity_poly.pdbx_strand_id
1 'polypeptide(L)'
;MSIKNIFSIVLAVLLTIIIMQNTDTVKFNILFWDTEISKVAMLGAIAVIAFILGVLVGRPKNKKYDIEQYHDSLHENDKTDTLSDEDRDYIS
;
A
#
# COMPACT_ATOMS: atom_id res chain seq x y z
N MET A 1 -35.85 -12.25 -13.79
CA MET A 1 -34.80 -11.25 -13.51
C MET A 1 -35.14 -10.62 -12.16
N SER A 2 -34.22 -10.64 -11.17
CA SER A 2 -34.55 -10.05 -9.87
C SER A 2 -34.58 -8.52 -9.98
N ILE A 3 -35.34 -7.85 -9.11
CA ILE A 3 -35.38 -6.39 -9.02
C ILE A 3 -33.98 -5.77 -8.88
N LYS A 4 -33.05 -6.50 -8.24
CA LYS A 4 -31.65 -6.09 -8.05
C LYS A 4 -30.90 -6.01 -9.38
N ASN A 5 -31.15 -6.95 -10.30
CA ASN A 5 -30.53 -6.98 -11.62
C ASN A 5 -31.07 -5.87 -12.52
N ILE A 6 -32.38 -5.60 -12.45
CA ILE A 6 -32.98 -4.49 -13.21
C ILE A 6 -32.43 -3.16 -12.68
N PHE A 7 -32.37 -3.00 -11.36
CA PHE A 7 -31.80 -1.82 -10.73
C PHE A 7 -30.33 -1.61 -11.11
N SER A 8 -29.50 -2.67 -11.08
CA SER A 8 -28.08 -2.55 -11.45
C SER A 8 -27.89 -2.16 -12.91
N ILE A 9 -28.75 -2.63 -13.82
CA ILE A 9 -28.72 -2.25 -15.24
C ILE A 9 -29.11 -0.78 -15.41
N VAL A 10 -30.21 -0.36 -14.81
CA VAL A 10 -30.65 1.05 -14.87
C VAL A 10 -29.55 1.96 -14.32
N LEU A 11 -28.94 1.60 -13.19
CA LEU A 11 -27.84 2.33 -12.60
C LEU A 11 -26.63 2.41 -13.53
N ALA A 12 -26.25 1.30 -14.18
CA ALA A 12 -25.14 1.27 -15.13
C ALA A 12 -25.40 2.15 -16.36
N VAL A 13 -26.63 2.14 -16.90
CA VAL A 13 -27.02 3.00 -18.02
C VAL A 13 -26.96 4.47 -17.62
N LEU A 14 -27.52 4.84 -16.47
CA LEU A 14 -27.47 6.22 -15.96
C LEU A 14 -26.04 6.69 -15.74
N LEU A 15 -25.20 5.85 -15.13
CA LEU A 15 -23.78 6.14 -14.93
C LEU A 15 -23.08 6.39 -16.27
N THR A 16 -23.35 5.55 -17.28
CA THR A 16 -22.78 5.69 -18.61
C THR A 16 -23.19 7.01 -19.27
N ILE A 17 -24.46 7.40 -19.14
CA ILE A 17 -24.96 8.68 -19.66
C ILE A 17 -24.25 9.85 -19.00
N ILE A 18 -24.11 9.84 -17.66
CA ILE A 18 -23.41 10.91 -16.93
C ILE A 18 -21.96 11.03 -17.42
N ILE A 19 -21.27 9.91 -17.60
CA ILE A 19 -19.90 9.87 -18.12
C ILE A 19 -19.84 10.49 -19.52
N MET A 20 -20.73 10.08 -20.43
CA MET A 20 -20.79 10.62 -21.79
C MET A 20 -21.06 12.13 -21.81
N GLN A 21 -21.96 12.62 -20.95
CA GLN A 21 -22.27 14.04 -20.82
C GLN A 21 -21.08 14.89 -20.33
N ASN A 22 -20.13 14.28 -19.62
CA ASN A 22 -18.94 14.98 -19.09
C ASN A 22 -17.69 14.74 -19.96
N THR A 23 -17.85 14.25 -21.19
CA THR A 23 -16.72 13.94 -22.10
C THR A 23 -16.17 15.17 -22.83
N ASP A 24 -16.55 16.39 -22.41
CA ASP A 24 -15.97 17.63 -22.93
C ASP A 24 -14.45 17.59 -22.95
N THR A 25 -13.87 18.08 -24.05
CA THR A 25 -12.41 18.18 -24.21
C THR A 25 -11.86 19.41 -23.50
N VAL A 26 -10.69 19.24 -22.89
CA VAL A 26 -9.90 20.32 -22.30
C VAL A 26 -8.51 20.28 -22.93
N LYS A 27 -7.98 21.47 -23.21
CA LYS A 27 -6.63 21.66 -23.74
C LYS A 27 -5.62 21.49 -22.61
N PHE A 28 -4.64 20.62 -22.82
CA PHE A 28 -3.51 20.42 -21.93
C PHE A 28 -2.23 20.72 -22.69
N ASN A 29 -1.41 21.59 -22.10
CA ASN A 29 -0.05 21.83 -22.56
C ASN A 29 0.87 21.04 -21.63
N ILE A 30 1.40 19.92 -22.11
CA ILE A 30 2.25 19.01 -21.35
C ILE A 30 3.68 19.18 -21.86
N LEU A 31 4.46 19.95 -21.10
CA LEU A 31 5.83 20.37 -21.45
C LEU A 31 5.91 21.07 -22.81
N PHE A 32 6.04 20.30 -23.89
CA PHE A 32 6.21 20.77 -25.27
C PHE A 32 5.10 20.29 -26.21
N TRP A 33 4.08 19.61 -25.68
CA TRP A 33 2.97 19.05 -26.46
C TRP A 33 1.64 19.68 -26.08
N ASP A 34 0.87 20.05 -27.08
CA ASP A 34 -0.51 20.51 -26.93
C ASP A 34 -1.45 19.37 -27.32
N THR A 35 -2.26 18.91 -26.38
CA THR A 35 -3.20 17.81 -26.59
C THR A 35 -4.58 18.14 -26.04
N GLU A 36 -5.61 17.61 -26.69
CA GLU A 36 -6.98 17.72 -26.23
C GLU A 36 -7.44 16.36 -25.70
N ILE A 37 -7.82 16.32 -24.42
CA ILE A 37 -8.26 15.10 -23.74
C ILE A 37 -9.59 15.41 -23.06
N SER A 38 -10.51 14.44 -23.03
CA SER A 38 -11.76 14.61 -22.27
C SER A 38 -11.49 14.76 -20.78
N LYS A 39 -12.27 15.62 -20.11
CA LYS A 39 -12.17 15.84 -18.64
C LYS A 39 -12.22 14.52 -17.87
N VAL A 40 -13.15 13.65 -18.26
CA VAL A 40 -13.34 12.34 -17.65
C VAL A 40 -12.12 11.44 -17.84
N ALA A 41 -11.54 11.37 -19.05
CA ALA A 41 -10.36 10.56 -19.30
C ALA A 41 -9.15 11.06 -18.48
N MET A 42 -8.98 12.38 -18.39
CA MET A 42 -7.93 12.98 -17.56
C MET A 42 -8.10 12.64 -16.08
N LEU A 43 -9.30 12.81 -15.52
CA LEU A 43 -9.59 12.48 -14.12
C LEU A 43 -9.37 10.99 -13.84
N GLY A 44 -9.79 10.11 -14.76
CA GLY A 44 -9.57 8.67 -14.67
C GLY A 44 -8.07 8.33 -14.66
N ALA A 45 -7.28 8.93 -15.56
CA ALA A 45 -5.83 8.72 -15.60
C ALA A 45 -5.14 9.17 -14.31
N ILE A 46 -5.49 10.35 -13.79
CA ILE A 46 -4.96 10.86 -12.51
C ILE A 46 -5.33 9.92 -11.37
N ALA A 47 -6.58 9.45 -11.29
CA ALA A 47 -7.02 8.54 -10.25
C ALA A 47 -6.24 7.22 -10.25
N VAL A 48 -5.98 6.65 -11.44
CA VAL A 48 -5.17 5.44 -11.60
C VAL A 48 -3.72 5.69 -11.14
N ILE A 49 -3.10 6.79 -11.56
CA ILE A 49 -1.73 7.14 -11.15
C ILE A 49 -1.65 7.32 -9.64
N ALA A 50 -2.58 8.07 -9.05
CA ALA A 50 -2.65 8.29 -7.61
C ALA A 50 -2.86 6.98 -6.83
N PHE A 51 -3.70 6.08 -7.34
CA PHE A 51 -3.89 4.76 -6.75
C PHE A 51 -2.61 3.93 -6.78
N ILE A 52 -1.91 3.87 -7.92
CA ILE A 52 -0.63 3.14 -8.05
C ILE A 52 0.41 3.71 -7.07
N LEU A 53 0.57 5.04 -7.03
CA LEU A 53 1.48 5.70 -6.10
C LEU A 53 1.09 5.43 -4.64
N GLY A 54 -0.20 5.50 -4.31
CA GLY A 54 -0.73 5.20 -2.98
C GLY A 54 -0.43 3.77 -2.56
N VAL A 55 -0.61 2.79 -3.45
CA VAL A 55 -0.25 1.38 -3.19
C VAL A 55 1.26 1.21 -3.01
N LEU A 56 2.08 1.87 -3.83
CA LEU A 56 3.53 1.76 -3.76
C LEU A 56 4.10 2.37 -2.47
N VAL A 57 3.62 3.57 -2.10
CA VAL A 57 4.01 4.28 -0.87
C VAL A 57 3.44 3.62 0.37
N GLY A 58 2.17 3.17 0.29
CA GLY A 58 1.46 2.53 1.39
C GLY A 58 1.88 1.09 1.64
N ARG A 59 2.71 0.48 0.77
CA ARG A 59 3.18 -0.90 0.95
C ARG A 59 3.98 -0.97 2.25
N PRO A 60 3.48 -1.66 3.30
CA PRO A 60 4.21 -1.78 4.54
C PRO A 60 5.54 -2.48 4.21
N LYS A 61 6.67 -1.79 4.46
CA LYS A 61 7.96 -2.48 4.49
C LYS A 61 7.82 -3.56 5.55
N ASN A 62 7.88 -4.82 5.14
CA ASN A 62 8.05 -5.93 6.06
C ASN A 62 9.21 -5.53 6.96
N LYS A 63 8.92 -5.18 8.22
CA LYS A 63 9.98 -5.04 9.21
C LYS A 63 10.61 -6.41 9.24
N LYS A 64 11.82 -6.51 8.68
CA LYS A 64 12.68 -7.66 8.97
C LYS A 64 12.87 -7.54 10.47
N TYR A 65 12.15 -8.37 11.22
CA TYR A 65 12.50 -8.60 12.61
C TYR A 65 13.93 -9.11 12.54
N ASP A 66 14.85 -8.32 13.05
CA ASP A 66 16.25 -8.70 13.14
C ASP A 66 16.33 -9.76 14.22
N ILE A 67 16.14 -11.02 13.82
CA ILE A 67 16.05 -12.16 14.74
C ILE A 67 17.40 -12.32 15.47
N GLU A 68 18.52 -11.99 14.82
CA GLU A 68 19.85 -11.97 15.44
C GLU A 68 19.90 -10.96 16.61
N GLN A 69 19.39 -9.75 16.42
CA GLN A 69 19.38 -8.72 17.46
C GLN A 69 18.48 -9.07 18.67
N TYR A 70 17.40 -9.82 18.44
CA TYR A 70 16.52 -10.32 19.50
C TYR A 70 17.14 -11.54 20.23
N HIS A 71 17.92 -12.37 19.54
CA HIS A 71 18.60 -13.51 20.14
C HIS A 71 19.79 -13.07 21.02
N ASP A 72 20.59 -12.10 20.56
CA ASP A 72 21.72 -11.58 21.35
C ASP A 72 21.27 -10.87 22.64
N SER A 73 20.15 -10.13 22.60
CA SER A 73 19.60 -9.45 23.79
C SER A 73 19.00 -10.40 24.83
N LEU A 74 18.66 -11.64 24.46
CA LEU A 74 18.20 -12.68 25.40
C LEU A 74 19.37 -13.36 26.13
N HIS A 75 20.56 -13.39 25.54
CA HIS A 75 21.73 -14.08 26.09
C HIS A 75 22.76 -13.16 26.77
N GLU A 76 22.59 -11.84 26.74
CA GLU A 76 23.51 -10.90 27.42
C GLU A 76 23.50 -11.03 28.96
N ASN A 77 22.39 -11.53 29.54
CA ASN A 77 22.30 -11.85 30.98
C ASN A 77 22.68 -13.29 31.33
N ASP A 78 22.96 -14.14 30.35
CA ASP A 78 23.39 -15.52 30.58
C ASP A 78 24.92 -15.58 30.66
N LYS A 79 25.50 -14.67 31.45
CA LYS A 79 26.84 -14.86 32.00
C LYS A 79 26.71 -16.09 32.88
N THR A 80 27.11 -17.22 32.32
CA THR A 80 27.22 -18.53 32.98
C THR A 80 28.22 -18.43 34.12
N ASP A 81 27.79 -17.84 35.22
CA ASP A 81 28.31 -18.14 36.53
C ASP A 81 27.36 -19.14 37.19
N THR A 82 27.40 -20.37 36.66
CA THR A 82 26.60 -21.49 37.16
C THR A 82 27.34 -22.27 38.24
N LEU A 83 28.52 -21.82 38.67
CA LEU A 83 29.24 -22.44 39.77
C LEU A 83 28.83 -21.78 41.08
N SER A 84 28.46 -22.60 42.06
CA SER A 84 28.26 -22.10 43.42
C SER A 84 29.58 -21.65 44.02
N ASP A 85 29.54 -20.73 45.00
CA ASP A 85 30.76 -20.26 45.67
C ASP A 85 31.56 -21.40 46.31
N GLU A 86 30.89 -22.48 46.75
CA GLU A 86 31.52 -23.71 47.24
C GLU A 86 32.30 -24.45 46.14
N ASP A 87 31.76 -24.57 44.92
CA ASP A 87 32.43 -25.29 43.82
C ASP A 87 33.70 -24.59 43.34
N ARG A 88 33.80 -23.26 43.54
CA ARG A 88 34.96 -22.45 43.16
C ARG A 88 36.19 -22.75 44.00
N ASP A 89 36.00 -23.11 45.26
CA ASP A 89 37.09 -23.42 46.20
C ASP A 89 37.75 -24.78 45.89
N TYR A 90 37.05 -25.68 45.18
CA TYR A 90 37.59 -26.99 44.78
C TYR A 90 38.51 -26.95 43.56
N ILE A 91 38.45 -25.89 42.74
CA ILE A 91 39.26 -25.74 41.51
C ILE A 91 40.40 -24.72 41.66
N SER A 92 40.59 -24.16 42.85
CA SER A 92 41.68 -23.24 43.21
C SER A 92 42.87 -23.98 43.82
#